data_AF-A0A1M7QHD9-F1
#
_entry.id   AF-A0A1M7QHD9-F1
#
_cell.length_a   1.000
_cell.length_b   1.000
_cell.length_c   1.000
_cell.angle_alpha   90.00
_cell.angle_beta   90.00
_cell.angle_gamma   90.00
#
_symmetry.space_group_name_H-M   'P 1'
#
loop_
_entity.id
_entity.type
_entity.pdbx_description
1 polymer ?
#
loop_
_entity_poly.entity_id
_entity_poly.type
_entity_poly.pdbx_seq_one_letter_code
_entity_poly.pdbx_strand_id
1 'polypeptide(L)'
;MENLDPMVVYDRVCDDMISGNLESALQGLSWIFLHGAETDPMFNVLRRTYGLGTWRQLAGRYPAAQIALRNLHDEKLAQLVGDSSNASLIADVAALKKYSC
;
A
#
# COMPACT_ATOMS: atom_id res chain seq x y z
N MET A 1 -17.14 5.21 4.83
CA MET A 1 -16.29 4.08 5.25
C MET A 1 -15.96 4.33 6.70
N GLU A 2 -16.40 3.44 7.59
CA GLU A 2 -16.11 3.51 9.03
C GLU A 2 -14.60 3.58 9.28
N ASN A 3 -14.23 4.11 10.44
CA ASN A 3 -12.87 4.20 10.94
C ASN A 3 -12.37 2.77 11.26
N LEU A 4 -12.04 2.01 10.23
CA LEU A 4 -11.61 0.62 10.33
C LEU A 4 -10.21 0.59 10.94
N ASP A 5 -10.02 -0.26 11.95
CA ASP A 5 -8.69 -0.55 12.48
C ASP A 5 -7.81 -1.10 11.33
N PRO A 6 -6.69 -0.44 10.97
CA PRO A 6 -5.85 -0.87 9.86
C PRO A 6 -5.22 -2.26 10.07
N MET A 7 -5.09 -2.73 11.31
CA MET A 7 -4.69 -4.11 11.59
C MET A 7 -5.77 -5.10 11.19
N VAL A 8 -7.04 -4.81 11.46
CA VAL A 8 -8.16 -5.66 11.03
C VAL A 8 -8.25 -5.73 9.50
N VAL A 9 -7.96 -4.61 8.81
CA VAL A 9 -7.88 -4.61 7.34
C VAL A 9 -6.69 -5.47 6.88
N TYR A 10 -5.55 -5.40 7.55
CA TYR A 10 -4.37 -6.19 7.21
C TYR A 10 -4.58 -7.70 7.44
N ASP A 11 -5.23 -8.09 8.53
CA ASP A 11 -5.58 -9.49 8.80
C ASP A 11 -6.51 -10.04 7.70
N ARG A 12 -7.51 -9.25 7.28
CA ARG A 12 -8.37 -9.62 6.16
C ARG A 12 -7.61 -9.77 4.85
N VAL A 13 -6.63 -8.90 4.57
CA VAL A 13 -5.75 -9.05 3.40
C VAL A 13 -5.04 -10.39 3.44
N CYS A 14 -4.51 -10.81 4.59
CA CYS A 14 -3.85 -12.10 4.73
C CYS A 14 -4.82 -13.27 4.45
N ASP A 15 -6.02 -13.23 5.01
CA ASP A 15 -7.06 -14.24 4.79
C ASP A 15 -7.49 -14.31 3.31
N ASP A 16 -7.63 -13.17 2.66
CA ASP A 16 -8.00 -13.07 1.24
C ASP A 16 -6.88 -13.61 0.34
N MET A 17 -5.62 -13.34 0.67
CA MET A 17 -4.48 -13.93 -0.04
C MET A 17 -4.42 -15.45 0.10
N ILE A 18 -4.76 -16.00 1.27
CA ILE A 18 -4.83 -17.44 1.50
C ILE A 18 -6.00 -18.05 0.71
N SER A 19 -7.17 -17.40 0.76
CA SER A 19 -8.42 -17.88 0.15
C SER A 19 -8.48 -17.69 -1.36
N GLY A 20 -7.54 -16.93 -1.95
CA GLY A 20 -7.50 -16.64 -3.38
C GLY A 20 -8.36 -15.45 -3.82
N ASN A 21 -8.87 -14.66 -2.87
CA ASN A 21 -9.61 -13.42 -3.10
C ASN A 21 -8.65 -12.26 -3.42
N LEU A 22 -7.82 -12.42 -4.45
CA LEU A 22 -6.66 -11.55 -4.70
C LEU A 22 -7.03 -10.09 -5.01
N GLU A 23 -8.21 -9.84 -5.57
CA GLU A 23 -8.73 -8.49 -5.78
C GLU A 23 -9.10 -7.80 -4.46
N SER A 24 -9.75 -8.50 -3.54
CA SER A 24 -10.08 -7.97 -2.21
C SER A 24 -8.80 -7.67 -1.42
N ALA A 25 -7.81 -8.55 -1.49
CA ALA A 25 -6.48 -8.31 -0.91
C ALA A 25 -5.82 -7.04 -1.49
N LEU A 26 -5.94 -6.80 -2.80
CA LEU A 26 -5.42 -5.59 -3.45
C LEU A 26 -6.13 -4.33 -2.92
N GLN A 27 -7.45 -4.38 -2.78
CA GLN A 27 -8.25 -3.27 -2.26
C GLN A 27 -7.85 -2.95 -0.81
N GLY A 28 -7.68 -3.96 0.04
CA GLY A 28 -7.23 -3.80 1.41
C GLY A 28 -5.82 -3.20 1.51
N LEU A 29 -4.86 -3.68 0.73
CA LEU A 29 -3.49 -3.14 0.70
C LEU A 29 -3.45 -1.69 0.20
N SER A 30 -4.27 -1.36 -0.81
CA SER A 30 -4.43 0.01 -1.30
C SER A 30 -4.97 0.92 -0.21
N TRP A 31 -6.01 0.47 0.51
CA TRP A 31 -6.58 1.22 1.62
C TRP A 31 -5.57 1.42 2.75
N ILE A 32 -4.82 0.39 3.15
CA ILE A 32 -3.79 0.49 4.19
C ILE A 32 -2.71 1.50 3.82
N PHE A 33 -2.27 1.52 2.56
CA PHE A 33 -1.24 2.45 2.12
C PHE A 33 -1.72 3.90 2.10
N LEU A 34 -2.98 4.14 1.72
CA LEU A 34 -3.54 5.48 1.58
C LEU A 34 -4.08 6.04 2.90
N HIS A 35 -4.76 5.21 3.69
CA HIS A 35 -5.58 5.64 4.82
C HIS A 35 -5.13 5.08 6.17
N GLY A 36 -4.30 4.03 6.20
CA GLY A 36 -3.92 3.38 7.46
C GLY A 36 -3.31 4.35 8.48
N ALA A 37 -2.49 5.29 8.01
CA ALA A 37 -1.86 6.30 8.86
C ALA A 37 -2.82 7.41 9.34
N GLU A 38 -3.99 7.56 8.71
CA GLU A 38 -5.03 8.49 9.13
C GLU A 38 -5.77 7.97 10.37
N THR A 39 -5.90 6.64 10.50
CA THR A 39 -6.54 5.98 11.66
C THR A 39 -5.55 5.66 12.77
N ASP A 40 -4.36 5.11 12.43
CA ASP A 40 -3.32 4.79 13.40
C ASP A 40 -1.95 5.32 12.92
N PRO A 41 -1.34 6.29 13.62
CA PRO A 41 -0.04 6.84 13.26
C PRO A 41 1.08 5.81 13.12
N MET A 42 1.00 4.64 13.78
CA MET A 42 1.98 3.54 13.60
C MET A 42 2.04 3.06 12.15
N PHE A 43 0.94 3.17 11.41
CA PHE A 43 0.88 2.76 10.01
C PHE A 43 1.68 3.65 9.07
N ASN A 44 2.19 4.80 9.52
CA ASN A 44 3.20 5.53 8.75
C ASN A 44 4.41 4.65 8.40
N VAL A 45 4.85 3.78 9.32
CA VAL A 45 5.99 2.89 9.06
C VAL A 45 5.52 1.55 8.50
N LEU A 46 4.46 0.97 9.08
CA LEU A 46 4.01 -0.39 8.72
C LEU A 46 3.55 -0.48 7.26
N ARG A 47 2.87 0.54 6.74
CA ARG A 47 2.39 0.53 5.35
C ARG A 47 3.51 0.49 4.32
N ARG A 48 4.65 1.15 4.60
CA ARG A 48 5.83 1.20 3.72
C ARG A 48 6.73 -0.03 3.83
N THR A 49 6.57 -0.81 4.88
CA THR A 49 7.41 -1.98 5.18
C THR A 49 6.61 -3.26 4.95
N TYR A 50 5.79 -3.65 5.92
CA TYR A 50 4.96 -4.86 5.85
C TYR A 50 3.89 -4.75 4.77
N GLY A 51 3.19 -3.61 4.67
CA GLY A 51 2.15 -3.40 3.65
C GLY A 51 2.68 -3.59 2.22
N LEU A 52 3.71 -2.85 1.83
CA LEU A 52 4.32 -3.00 0.50
C LEU A 52 5.02 -4.35 0.29
N GLY A 53 5.58 -4.96 1.34
CA GLY A 53 6.13 -6.32 1.27
C GLY A 53 5.06 -7.35 0.93
N THR A 54 3.90 -7.27 1.56
CA THR A 54 2.73 -8.13 1.29
C THR A 54 2.15 -7.84 -0.09
N TRP A 55 2.10 -6.56 -0.51
CA TRP A 55 1.67 -6.20 -1.86
C TRP A 55 2.59 -6.80 -2.93
N ARG A 56 3.91 -6.81 -2.73
CA ARG A 56 4.85 -7.50 -3.63
C ARG A 56 4.59 -9.00 -3.71
N GLN A 57 4.24 -9.65 -2.60
CA GLN A 57 3.86 -11.07 -2.61
C GLN A 57 2.56 -11.29 -3.40
N LEU A 58 1.56 -10.41 -3.22
CA LEU A 58 0.34 -10.43 -4.01
C LEU A 58 0.62 -10.26 -5.50
N ALA A 59 1.51 -9.34 -5.87
CA ALA A 59 1.92 -9.12 -7.26
C ALA A 59 2.55 -10.35 -7.92
N GLY A 60 3.21 -11.22 -7.15
CA GLY A 60 3.71 -12.51 -7.64
C GLY A 60 2.62 -13.53 -7.99
N ARG A 61 1.39 -13.33 -7.50
CA ARG A 61 0.23 -14.22 -7.73
C ARG A 61 -0.87 -13.55 -8.57
N TYR A 62 -0.92 -12.23 -8.58
CA TYR A 62 -1.96 -11.42 -9.22
C TYR A 62 -1.32 -10.24 -9.96
N PRO A 63 -1.07 -10.34 -11.29
CA PRO A 63 -0.35 -9.32 -12.05
C PRO A 63 -0.98 -7.91 -11.97
N ALA A 64 -2.29 -7.81 -11.77
CA ALA A 64 -2.97 -6.53 -11.57
C ALA A 64 -2.46 -5.76 -10.34
N ALA A 65 -2.00 -6.47 -9.29
CA ALA A 65 -1.40 -5.83 -8.12
C ALA A 65 -0.05 -5.16 -8.46
N GLN A 66 0.73 -5.72 -9.38
CA GLN A 66 1.95 -5.06 -9.87
C GLN A 66 1.65 -3.78 -10.65
N ILE A 67 0.60 -3.82 -11.49
CA ILE A 67 0.13 -2.64 -12.24
C ILE A 67 -0.29 -1.55 -11.24
N ALA A 68 -1.07 -1.90 -10.23
CA ALA A 68 -1.50 -0.96 -9.20
C ALA A 68 -0.34 -0.34 -8.42
N LEU A 69 0.70 -1.12 -8.06
CA LEU A 69 1.91 -0.59 -7.41
C LEU A 69 2.64 0.45 -8.26
N ARG A 70 2.77 0.21 -9.57
CA ARG A 70 3.41 1.17 -10.49
C ARG A 70 2.58 2.42 -10.66
N ASN A 71 1.26 2.28 -10.84
CA ASN A 71 0.37 3.44 -10.94
C ASN A 71 0.44 4.30 -9.68
N LEU A 72 0.41 3.68 -8.49
CA LEU A 72 0.53 4.40 -7.23
C LEU A 72 1.89 5.08 -7.06
N HIS A 73 2.98 4.44 -7.50
CA HIS A 73 4.29 5.08 -7.55
C HIS A 73 4.27 6.33 -8.43
N ASP A 74 3.74 6.23 -9.64
CA ASP A 74 3.73 7.33 -10.61
C ASP A 74 2.85 8.49 -10.15
N GLU A 75 1.70 8.19 -9.52
CA GLU A 75 0.84 9.16 -8.86
C GLU A 75 1.57 9.91 -7.72
N LYS A 76 2.26 9.18 -6.85
CA LYS A 76 3.03 9.79 -5.73
C LYS A 76 4.22 10.59 -6.23
N LEU A 77 4.88 10.14 -7.29
CA LEU A 77 5.96 10.86 -7.93
C LEU A 77 5.46 12.18 -8.55
N ALA A 78 4.31 12.16 -9.22
CA ALA A 78 3.68 13.37 -9.76
C ALA A 78 3.29 14.36 -8.64
N GLN A 79 2.76 13.87 -7.51
CA GLN A 79 2.50 14.70 -6.33
C GLN A 79 3.78 15.36 -5.80
N LEU A 80 4.90 14.62 -5.77
CA LEU A 80 6.17 15.10 -5.23
C LEU A 80 6.77 16.24 -6.06
N VAL A 81 6.50 16.28 -7.36
CA VAL A 81 6.90 17.41 -8.22
C VAL A 81 6.22 18.71 -7.77
N GLY A 82 4.98 18.63 -7.26
CA GLY A 82 4.24 19.78 -6.73
C GLY A 82 4.55 20.15 -5.27
N ASP A 83 5.06 19.20 -4.48
CA ASP A 83 5.34 19.35 -3.04
C ASP A 83 6.65 18.66 -2.65
N SER A 84 7.77 19.19 -3.18
CA SER A 84 9.08 18.53 -3.10
C SER A 84 9.73 18.54 -1.72
N SER A 85 9.15 19.22 -0.73
CA SER A 85 9.65 19.28 0.65
C SER A 85 8.91 18.32 1.59
N ASN A 86 7.89 17.63 1.11
CA ASN A 86 7.08 16.71 1.90
C ASN A 86 7.82 15.41 2.20
N ALA A 87 8.41 15.33 3.40
CA ALA A 87 9.21 14.18 3.84
C ALA A 87 8.42 12.85 3.80
N SER A 88 7.12 12.86 4.10
CA SER A 88 6.30 11.65 4.04
C SER A 88 6.12 11.18 2.61
N LEU A 89 5.89 12.11 1.67
CA LEU A 89 5.75 11.81 0.26
C LEU A 89 7.06 11.31 -0.37
N ILE A 90 8.19 11.91 0.01
CA ILE A 90 9.54 11.42 -0.38
C ILE A 90 9.72 9.97 0.09
N ALA A 91 9.38 9.67 1.35
CA ALA A 91 9.49 8.32 1.90
C ALA A 91 8.56 7.33 1.17
N ASP A 92 7.37 7.75 0.78
CA ASP A 92 6.42 6.93 0.03
C ASP A 92 6.92 6.59 -1.37
N VAL A 93 7.41 7.58 -2.13
CA VAL A 93 7.99 7.38 -3.46
C VAL A 93 9.19 6.43 -3.38
N ALA A 94 10.10 6.65 -2.43
CA ALA A 94 11.27 5.81 -2.24
C ALA A 94 10.89 4.36 -1.89
N ALA A 95 9.89 4.17 -1.01
CA ALA A 95 9.40 2.85 -0.65
C ALA A 95 8.72 2.17 -1.83
N LEU A 96 7.79 2.84 -2.53
CA LEU A 96 7.08 2.28 -3.68
C LEU A 96 8.04 1.83 -4.78
N LYS A 97 9.05 2.65 -5.12
CA LYS A 97 10.10 2.30 -6.09
C LYS A 97 10.83 0.99 -5.73
N LYS A 98 11.07 0.73 -4.45
CA LYS A 98 11.72 -0.52 -3.98
C LYS A 98 10.85 -1.76 -4.24
N TYR A 99 9.53 -1.63 -4.23
CA TYR A 99 8.61 -2.77 -4.35
C TYR A 99 7.94 -2.88 -5.73
N SER A 100 7.98 -1.84 -6.56
CA SER A 100 7.41 -1.83 -7.92
C SER A 100 8.40 -2.20 -9.03
N CYS A 101 9.70 -2.32 -8.71
CA CYS A 101 10.77 -2.76 -9.61
C CYS A 101 11.13 -4.24 -9.45
#